data_AF-A0A9E4N4S6-F1
#
_entry.id   AF-A0A9E4N4S6-F1
#
_cell.length_a   1.000
_cell.length_b   1.000
_cell.length_c   1.000
_cell.angle_alpha   90.00
_cell.angle_beta   90.00
_cell.angle_gamma   90.00
#
_symmetry.space_group_name_H-M   'P 1'
#
loop_
_entity.id
_entity.type
_entity.pdbx_description
1 polymer ?
#
loop_
_entity_poly.entity_id
_entity_poly.type
_entity_poly.pdbx_seq_one_letter_code
_entity_poly.pdbx_strand_id
1 'polypeptide(L)'
;PASFSFAAELFEGLTTARPSVVNALLGSCVHNKAKRLFLFLANHYAYPWTKRIDLDAIDLGRGKRLVTRGGRLDKHYQITVPDAFHAKPK
;
A
#
# COMPACT_ATOMS: atom_id res chain seq x y z
N PRO A 1 -11.90 11.16 5.55
CA PRO A 1 -12.42 11.83 4.33
C PRO A 1 -11.36 12.52 3.45
N ALA A 2 -10.09 12.66 3.89
CA ALA A 2 -8.99 13.17 3.05
C ALA A 2 -7.73 12.26 3.02
N SER A 3 -7.81 10.97 3.41
CA SER A 3 -6.60 10.19 3.78
C SER A 3 -6.31 8.91 2.98
N PHE A 4 -7.28 8.28 2.33
CA PHE A 4 -7.04 7.07 1.51
C PHE A 4 -7.16 7.37 0.02
N SER A 5 -8.28 7.93 -0.42
CA SER A 5 -8.51 8.23 -1.85
C SER A 5 -7.42 9.13 -2.42
N PHE A 6 -7.02 10.17 -1.68
CA PHE A 6 -5.89 11.02 -2.08
C PHE A 6 -4.57 10.25 -2.23
N ALA A 7 -4.27 9.31 -1.32
CA ALA A 7 -3.08 8.47 -1.45
C ALA A 7 -3.18 7.50 -2.65
N ALA A 8 -4.39 7.01 -2.94
CA ALA A 8 -4.65 6.18 -4.11
C ALA A 8 -4.47 6.97 -5.42
N GLU A 9 -5.04 8.18 -5.51
CA GLU A 9 -4.88 9.08 -6.67
C GLU A 9 -3.41 9.45 -6.91
N LEU A 10 -2.65 9.74 -5.85
CA LEU A 10 -1.20 9.98 -5.95
C LEU A 10 -0.47 8.73 -6.47
N PHE A 11 -0.84 7.54 -5.98
CA PHE A 11 -0.22 6.29 -6.42
C PHE A 11 -0.61 5.94 -7.87
N GLU A 12 -1.83 6.23 -8.28
CA GLU A 12 -2.31 6.04 -9.65
C GLU A 12 -1.52 6.89 -10.66
N GLY A 13 -1.11 8.10 -10.26
CA GLY A 13 -0.19 8.93 -11.04
C GLY A 13 1.24 8.38 -11.10
N LEU A 14 1.63 7.48 -10.18
CA LEU A 14 2.98 6.90 -10.07
C LEU A 14 3.18 5.72 -11.05
N THR A 15 2.88 5.97 -12.32
CA THR A 15 3.01 4.98 -13.41
C THR A 15 4.45 4.52 -13.64
N THR A 16 5.44 5.36 -13.27
CA THR A 16 6.86 5.04 -13.31
C THR A 16 7.55 5.43 -12.00
N ALA A 17 8.37 4.52 -11.47
CA ALA A 17 9.25 4.79 -10.34
C ALA A 17 10.54 4.00 -10.47
N ARG A 18 11.63 4.49 -9.85
CA ARG A 18 12.91 3.77 -9.79
C ARG A 18 12.84 2.74 -8.64
N PRO A 19 12.92 1.42 -8.92
CA PRO A 19 12.76 0.41 -7.87
C PRO A 19 13.81 0.53 -6.75
N SER A 20 15.04 0.90 -7.07
CA SER A 20 16.09 1.11 -6.06
C SER A 20 15.75 2.23 -5.07
N VAL A 21 15.19 3.33 -5.55
CA VAL A 21 14.75 4.45 -4.70
C VAL A 21 13.56 4.03 -3.85
N VAL A 22 12.58 3.34 -4.44
CA VAL A 22 11.41 2.86 -3.70
C VAL A 22 11.81 1.89 -2.59
N ASN A 23 12.69 0.92 -2.87
CA ASN A 23 13.18 -0.02 -1.86
C ASN A 23 13.95 0.69 -0.74
N ALA A 24 14.81 1.67 -1.06
CA ALA A 24 15.51 2.46 -0.04
C ALA A 24 14.54 3.26 0.85
N LEU A 25 13.51 3.87 0.25
CA LEU A 25 12.49 4.62 1.00
C LEU A 25 11.62 3.70 1.86
N LEU A 26 11.20 2.56 1.35
CA LEU A 26 10.42 1.58 2.11
C LEU A 26 11.24 0.96 3.26
N GLY A 27 12.51 0.63 3.02
CA GLY A 27 13.40 0.08 4.04
C GLY A 27 13.72 1.07 5.17
N SER A 28 13.85 2.36 4.85
CA SER A 28 14.08 3.41 5.85
C SER A 28 12.80 3.97 6.50
N CYS A 29 11.61 3.63 5.98
CA CYS A 29 10.36 4.12 6.52
C CYS A 29 10.01 3.47 7.86
N VAL A 30 9.95 4.28 8.92
CA VAL A 30 9.59 3.85 10.27
C VAL A 30 8.08 3.62 10.47
N HIS A 31 7.24 4.18 9.58
CA HIS A 31 5.79 4.12 9.73
C HIS A 31 5.18 2.92 9.01
N ASN A 32 4.93 1.85 9.76
CA ASN A 32 4.32 0.62 9.24
C ASN A 32 2.96 0.86 8.55
N LYS A 33 2.19 1.87 8.98
CA LYS A 33 0.93 2.24 8.31
C LYS A 33 1.17 2.71 6.87
N ALA A 34 2.19 3.54 6.65
CA ALA A 34 2.53 4.07 5.33
C ALA A 34 3.08 2.97 4.41
N LYS A 35 4.02 2.15 4.91
CA LYS A 35 4.56 0.99 4.16
C LYS A 35 3.45 0.07 3.67
N ARG A 36 2.54 -0.33 4.56
CA ARG A 36 1.43 -1.22 4.21
C ARG A 36 0.45 -0.60 3.23
N LEU A 37 0.12 0.69 3.39
CA LEU A 37 -0.74 1.38 2.43
C LEU A 37 -0.08 1.45 1.05
N PHE A 38 1.21 1.81 0.99
CA PHE A 38 1.96 1.87 -0.26
C PHE A 38 1.96 0.51 -0.96
N LEU A 39 2.28 -0.57 -0.24
CA LEU A 39 2.31 -1.91 -0.81
C LEU A 39 0.93 -2.43 -1.21
N PHE A 40 -0.11 -2.10 -0.44
CA PHE A 40 -1.50 -2.39 -0.83
C PHE A 40 -1.83 -1.75 -2.19
N LEU A 41 -1.52 -0.47 -2.36
CA LEU A 41 -1.76 0.25 -3.62
C LEU A 41 -0.86 -0.28 -4.75
N ALA A 42 0.39 -0.64 -4.44
CA ALA A 42 1.31 -1.26 -5.39
C ALA A 42 0.77 -2.58 -5.95
N ASN A 43 0.12 -3.39 -5.10
CA ASN A 43 -0.56 -4.62 -5.50
C ASN A 43 -1.87 -4.34 -6.25
N HIS A 44 -2.63 -3.33 -5.83
CA HIS A 44 -3.90 -2.95 -6.46
C HIS A 44 -3.70 -2.43 -7.90
N TYR A 45 -2.79 -1.49 -8.11
CA TYR A 45 -2.52 -0.89 -9.43
C TYR A 45 -1.56 -1.71 -10.29
N ALA A 46 -0.73 -2.56 -9.68
CA ALA A 46 0.09 -3.57 -10.36
C ALA A 46 0.99 -3.05 -11.51
N TYR A 47 1.52 -1.83 -11.40
CA TYR A 47 2.45 -1.29 -12.40
C TYR A 47 3.70 -2.18 -12.58
N PRO A 48 4.31 -2.25 -13.78
CA PRO A 48 5.45 -3.14 -14.02
C PRO A 48 6.61 -2.97 -13.04
N TRP A 49 6.87 -1.74 -12.58
CA TRP A 49 7.96 -1.44 -11.66
C TRP A 49 7.72 -2.00 -10.24
N THR A 50 6.46 -2.21 -9.82
CA THR A 50 6.14 -2.70 -8.46
C THR A 50 6.59 -4.15 -8.24
N LYS A 51 6.72 -4.93 -9.33
CA LYS A 51 7.27 -6.30 -9.29
C LYS A 51 8.73 -6.36 -8.83
N ARG A 52 9.42 -5.22 -8.78
CA ARG A 52 10.83 -5.09 -8.36
C ARG A 52 10.97 -4.56 -6.93
N ILE A 53 9.88 -4.47 -6.18
CA ILE A 53 9.93 -4.19 -4.75
C ILE A 53 10.39 -5.46 -4.03
N ASP A 54 11.43 -5.33 -3.21
CA ASP A 54 11.95 -6.41 -2.38
C ASP A 54 11.15 -6.46 -1.07
N LEU A 55 10.14 -7.33 -1.04
CA LEU A 55 9.25 -7.46 0.12
C LEU A 55 9.94 -8.09 1.33
N ASP A 56 10.97 -8.90 1.11
CA ASP A 56 11.69 -9.60 2.18
C ASP A 56 12.55 -8.63 3.00
N ALA A 57 12.99 -7.53 2.38
CA ALA A 57 13.73 -6.46 3.04
C ALA A 57 12.84 -5.44 3.80
N ILE A 58 11.51 -5.59 3.79
CA ILE A 58 10.58 -4.60 4.35
C ILE A 58 9.86 -5.15 5.59
N ASP A 59 10.21 -4.64 6.78
CA ASP A 59 9.43 -4.93 7.98
C ASP A 59 8.07 -4.22 7.94
N LEU A 60 6.97 -4.98 7.93
CA LEU A 60 5.60 -4.45 8.02
C LEU A 60 5.11 -4.32 9.46
N GLY A 61 5.88 -4.77 10.44
CA GLY A 61 5.49 -4.86 11.84
C GLY A 61 4.25 -5.73 12.06
N ARG A 62 3.66 -5.61 13.26
CA ARG A 62 2.57 -6.50 13.72
C ARG A 62 1.27 -5.77 14.04
N GLY A 63 0.17 -6.53 14.01
CA GLY A 63 -1.17 -6.08 14.36
C GLY A 63 -1.86 -5.28 13.25
N LYS A 64 -3.14 -4.98 13.46
CA LYS A 64 -3.99 -4.25 12.51
C LYS A 64 -3.71 -2.75 12.53
N ARG A 65 -3.91 -2.05 11.42
CA ARG A 65 -3.83 -0.58 11.35
C ARG A 65 -5.10 0.01 10.72
N LEU A 66 -5.72 0.94 11.44
CA LEU A 66 -6.82 1.72 10.89
C LEU A 66 -6.27 2.77 9.92
N VAL A 67 -6.60 2.64 8.63
CA VAL A 67 -6.29 3.63 7.59
C VAL A 67 -7.57 4.37 7.19
N THR A 68 -8.65 3.63 6.94
CA THR A 68 -9.99 4.19 6.66
C THR A 68 -10.99 3.74 7.72
N ARG A 69 -11.76 4.69 8.29
CA ARG A 69 -12.91 4.39 9.15
C ARG A 69 -14.08 3.89 8.30
N GLY A 70 -14.78 2.85 8.76
CA GLY A 70 -15.87 2.24 8.02
C GLY A 70 -15.44 1.41 6.80
N GLY A 71 -14.14 1.21 6.60
CA GLY A 71 -13.61 0.30 5.59
C GLY A 71 -13.49 -1.14 6.09
N ARG A 72 -13.27 -2.08 5.16
CA ARG A 72 -13.03 -3.50 5.45
C ARG A 72 -11.55 -3.79 5.64
N LEU A 73 -11.24 -4.68 6.59
CA LEU A 73 -9.87 -5.13 6.83
C LEU A 73 -9.34 -5.95 5.64
N ASP A 74 -8.26 -5.50 5.04
CA ASP A 74 -7.40 -6.33 4.20
C ASP A 74 -6.57 -7.25 5.09
N LYS A 75 -6.67 -8.57 4.87
CA LYS A 75 -6.00 -9.57 5.71
C LYS A 75 -4.51 -9.72 5.39
N HIS A 76 -4.09 -9.38 4.18
CA HIS A 76 -2.69 -9.54 3.76
C HIS A 76 -1.83 -8.44 4.39
N TYR A 77 -2.20 -7.17 4.20
CA TYR A 77 -1.50 -6.01 4.73
C TYR A 77 -1.98 -5.59 6.12
N GLN A 78 -3.04 -6.20 6.66
CA GLN A 78 -3.59 -5.92 7.99
C GLN A 78 -3.95 -4.43 8.17
N ILE A 79 -4.58 -3.83 7.15
CA ILE A 79 -5.04 -2.44 7.16
C ILE A 79 -6.52 -2.33 6.80
N THR A 80 -7.23 -1.31 7.29
CA THR A 80 -8.63 -1.06 6.85
C THR A 80 -8.66 -0.25 5.55
N VAL A 81 -9.35 -0.77 4.55
CA VAL A 81 -9.40 -0.26 3.18
C VAL A 81 -10.86 0.06 2.82
N PRO A 82 -11.16 1.14 2.07
CA PRO A 82 -12.52 1.37 1.58
C PRO A 82 -13.04 0.17 0.77
N ASP A 83 -14.32 -0.18 0.92
CA ASP A 83 -14.89 -1.36 0.25
C ASP A 83 -14.73 -1.35 -1.28
N ALA A 84 -14.71 -0.16 -1.89
CA ALA A 84 -14.51 0.02 -3.33
C ALA A 84 -13.18 -0.55 -3.88
N PHE A 85 -12.16 -0.68 -3.02
CA PHE A 85 -10.83 -1.19 -3.41
C PHE A 85 -10.66 -2.69 -3.17
N HIS A 86 -11.62 -3.34 -2.52
CA HIS A 86 -11.65 -4.80 -2.50
C HIS A 86 -12.28 -5.28 -3.80
N ALA A 87 -11.69 -6.29 -4.44
CA ALA A 87 -12.29 -6.92 -5.61
C ALA A 87 -13.75 -7.29 -5.31
N LYS A 88 -14.67 -6.90 -6.19
CA LYS A 88 -16.01 -7.48 -6.17
C LYS A 88 -15.84 -8.98 -6.39
N PRO A 89 -16.49 -9.84 -5.58
CA PRO A 89 -16.53 -11.26 -5.93
C PRO A 89 -17.07 -11.34 -7.36
N LYS A 90 -16.33 -12.07 -8.21
CA LYS A 90 -16.77 -12.39 -9.58
C LYS A 90 -18.11 -13.09 -9.54
#